data_AF-A0A5K0WEB4-F1
#
_entry.id   AF-A0A5K0WEB4-F1
#
_cell.length_a   1.000
_cell.length_b   1.000
_cell.length_c   1.000
_cell.angle_alpha   90.00
_cell.angle_beta   90.00
_cell.angle_gamma   90.00
#
_symmetry.space_group_name_H-M   'P 1'
#
loop_
_entity.id
_entity.type
_entity.pdbx_description
1 polymer ?
#
loop_
_entity_poly.entity_id
_entity_poly.type
_entity_poly.pdbx_seq_one_letter_code
_entity_poly.pdbx_strand_id
1 'polypeptide(L)'
;CSNGHTLCSGCKPRVHNRCPTCRHELGNIRCLALEKVAASLELPCKYQSFGCMGIYPYYSKLKHESQCSFRPYNCPYAGSECTVVGDIPSLVAHLKDDHKVDMHNGSTFNHRYVKSNPHEVENATWMLT
;
A
#
# COMPACT_ATOMS: atom_id res chain seq x y z
N CYS A 1 5.76 18.65 -24.06
CA CYS A 1 6.37 18.69 -25.41
C CYS A 1 6.42 20.14 -25.86
N SER A 2 7.44 20.57 -26.62
CA SER A 2 7.50 21.93 -27.22
C SER A 2 6.29 22.23 -28.11
N ASN A 3 5.75 21.20 -28.78
CA ASN A 3 4.55 21.30 -29.62
C ASN A 3 3.22 21.22 -28.84
N GLY A 4 3.23 21.37 -27.50
CA GLY A 4 2.01 21.44 -26.70
C GLY A 4 1.41 20.10 -26.22
N HIS A 5 1.89 18.94 -26.70
CA HIS A 5 1.45 17.64 -26.18
C HIS A 5 1.85 17.43 -24.71
N THR A 6 0.90 16.99 -23.91
CA THR A 6 1.03 16.80 -22.47
C THR A 6 1.28 15.32 -22.12
N LEU A 7 2.06 15.11 -21.08
CA LEU A 7 2.43 13.79 -20.59
C LEU A 7 2.83 13.94 -19.12
N CYS A 8 2.46 12.98 -18.25
CA CYS A 8 2.87 13.04 -16.85
C CYS A 8 4.34 12.58 -16.66
N SER A 9 4.94 12.95 -15.53
CA SER A 9 6.31 12.56 -15.17
C SER A 9 6.52 11.05 -15.18
N GLY A 10 5.53 10.27 -14.73
CA GLY A 10 5.59 8.80 -14.72
C GLY A 10 5.52 8.16 -16.12
N CYS A 11 4.88 8.81 -17.09
CA CYS A 11 4.79 8.30 -18.46
C CYS A 11 6.03 8.64 -19.30
N LYS A 12 6.75 9.72 -18.99
CA LYS A 12 7.91 10.21 -19.76
C LYS A 12 9.01 9.15 -19.96
N PRO A 13 9.44 8.40 -18.92
CA PRO A 13 10.44 7.34 -19.11
C PRO A 13 9.91 6.17 -19.95
N ARG A 14 8.60 5.87 -19.90
CA ARG A 14 7.97 4.78 -20.66
C ARG A 14 7.96 5.02 -22.18
N VAL A 15 8.13 6.27 -22.60
CA VAL A 15 8.19 6.68 -24.02
C VAL A 15 9.59 7.12 -24.44
N HIS A 16 10.62 6.73 -23.68
CA HIS A 16 12.03 7.02 -23.99
C HIS A 16 12.30 8.51 -24.28
N ASN A 17 11.70 9.40 -23.48
CA ASN A 17 11.81 10.85 -23.66
C ASN A 17 11.39 11.37 -25.04
N ARG A 18 10.53 10.66 -25.77
CA ARG A 18 9.97 11.10 -27.05
C ARG A 18 8.45 11.21 -26.98
N CYS A 19 7.90 12.25 -27.58
CA CYS A 19 6.46 12.44 -27.63
C CYS A 19 5.83 11.34 -28.50
N PRO A 20 4.85 10.58 -27.99
CA PRO A 20 4.20 9.52 -28.77
C PRO A 20 3.39 10.08 -29.95
N THR A 21 2.93 11.33 -29.88
CA THR A 21 2.11 11.96 -30.91
C THR A 21 2.95 12.55 -32.04
N CYS A 22 3.91 13.41 -31.72
CA CYS A 22 4.69 14.14 -32.73
C CYS A 22 6.16 13.71 -32.83
N ARG A 23 6.59 12.69 -32.07
CA ARG A 23 7.96 12.12 -32.06
C ARG A 23 9.08 13.07 -31.65
N HIS A 24 8.74 14.31 -31.28
CA HIS A 24 9.70 15.31 -30.80
C HIS A 24 10.23 14.95 -29.41
N GLU A 25 11.45 15.38 -29.11
CA GLU A 25 12.07 15.13 -27.80
C GLU A 25 11.29 15.83 -26.68
N LEU A 26 11.13 15.12 -25.57
CA LEU A 26 10.47 15.62 -24.37
C LEU A 26 11.51 16.26 -23.45
N GLY A 27 11.59 17.59 -23.50
CA GLY A 27 12.31 18.39 -22.51
C GLY A 27 11.67 18.34 -21.11
N ASN A 28 12.22 19.11 -20.17
CA ASN A 28 11.65 19.29 -18.83
C ASN A 28 10.63 20.45 -18.81
N ILE A 29 9.62 20.37 -19.67
CA ILE A 29 8.59 21.40 -19.83
C ILE A 29 7.36 21.01 -19.00
N ARG A 30 6.96 21.87 -18.06
CA ARG A 30 5.78 21.68 -17.22
C ARG A 30 4.55 22.36 -17.82
N CYS A 31 3.39 21.72 -17.69
CA CYS A 31 2.11 22.29 -18.08
C CYS A 31 1.40 22.90 -16.86
N LEU A 32 1.76 24.13 -16.50
CA LEU A 32 1.24 24.81 -15.30
C LEU A 32 -0.29 24.96 -15.32
N ALA A 33 -0.90 25.06 -16.49
CA ALA A 33 -2.36 25.10 -16.64
C ALA A 33 -3.00 23.81 -16.10
N LEU A 34 -2.50 22.64 -16.51
CA LEU A 34 -3.00 21.35 -16.02
C LEU A 34 -2.69 21.14 -14.54
N GLU A 35 -1.58 21.68 -14.04
CA GLU A 35 -1.29 21.63 -12.60
C GLU A 35 -2.31 22.45 -11.79
N LYS A 36 -2.69 23.64 -12.27
CA LYS A 36 -3.74 24.45 -11.63
C LYS A 36 -5.11 23.77 -11.69
N VAL A 37 -5.45 23.16 -12.84
CA VAL A 37 -6.68 22.36 -12.96
C VAL A 37 -6.66 21.21 -11.96
N ALA A 38 -5.56 20.44 -11.89
CA ALA A 38 -5.42 19.36 -10.92
C ALA A 38 -5.59 19.85 -9.47
N ALA A 39 -5.06 21.02 -9.13
CA ALA A 39 -5.20 21.61 -7.81
C ALA A 39 -6.66 21.93 -7.41
N SER A 40 -7.53 22.23 -8.38
CA SER A 40 -8.95 22.50 -8.13
C SER A 40 -9.83 21.25 -8.17
N LEU A 41 -9.28 20.07 -8.50
CA LEU A 41 -10.05 18.83 -8.55
C LEU A 41 -10.20 18.21 -7.16
N GLU A 42 -11.42 17.81 -6.86
CA GLU A 42 -11.75 16.93 -5.76
C GLU A 42 -12.15 15.56 -6.31
N LEU A 43 -11.57 14.50 -5.75
CA LEU A 43 -11.73 13.15 -6.27
C LEU A 43 -12.13 12.19 -5.14
N PRO A 44 -13.00 11.20 -5.41
CA PRO A 44 -13.34 10.18 -4.43
C PRO A 44 -12.12 9.31 -4.13
N CYS A 45 -12.03 8.79 -2.90
CA CYS A 45 -11.03 7.80 -2.52
C CYS A 45 -11.14 6.53 -3.39
N LYS A 46 -10.02 5.94 -3.81
CA LYS A 46 -10.05 4.68 -4.59
C LYS A 46 -10.68 3.50 -3.83
N TYR A 47 -10.76 3.56 -2.50
CA TYR A 47 -11.39 2.51 -1.68
C TYR A 47 -12.87 2.77 -1.42
N GLN A 48 -13.54 3.56 -2.27
CA GLN A 48 -14.98 3.80 -2.16
C GLN A 48 -15.80 2.51 -2.22
N SER A 49 -15.39 1.53 -3.04
CA SER A 49 -16.00 0.20 -3.09
C SER A 49 -15.87 -0.60 -1.80
N PHE A 50 -14.93 -0.24 -0.93
CA PHE A 50 -14.73 -0.83 0.40
C PHE A 50 -15.39 0.00 1.51
N GLY A 51 -16.14 1.06 1.17
CA GLY A 51 -16.90 1.87 2.14
C GLY A 51 -16.34 3.27 2.41
N CYS A 52 -15.23 3.66 1.77
CA CYS A 52 -14.71 5.01 1.96
C CYS A 52 -15.51 6.06 1.16
N MET A 53 -16.35 6.83 1.84
CA MET A 53 -17.12 7.92 1.22
C MET A 53 -16.35 9.24 1.11
N GLY A 54 -15.05 9.24 1.42
CA GLY A 54 -14.22 10.44 1.44
C GLY A 54 -13.92 10.98 0.04
N ILE A 55 -14.10 12.29 -0.11
CA ILE A 55 -13.72 13.06 -1.30
C ILE A 55 -12.60 14.02 -0.88
N TYR A 56 -11.52 14.07 -1.65
CA TYR A 56 -10.32 14.81 -1.29
C TYR A 56 -9.73 15.59 -2.46
N PRO A 57 -9.08 16.74 -2.21
CA PRO A 57 -8.29 17.43 -3.21
C PRO A 57 -7.22 16.52 -3.82
N TYR A 58 -6.94 16.67 -5.12
CA TYR A 58 -6.02 15.82 -5.88
C TYR A 58 -4.69 15.52 -5.15
N TYR A 59 -4.02 16.54 -4.62
CA TYR A 59 -2.73 16.38 -3.94
C TYR A 59 -2.83 15.72 -2.55
N SER A 60 -3.97 15.89 -1.87
CA SER A 60 -4.21 15.31 -0.54
C SER A 60 -4.73 13.88 -0.61
N LYS A 61 -5.36 13.50 -1.73
CA LYS A 61 -5.93 12.16 -1.95
C LYS A 61 -4.90 11.05 -1.75
N LEU A 62 -3.69 11.19 -2.29
CA LEU A 62 -2.64 10.16 -2.15
C LEU A 62 -2.22 9.95 -0.70
N LYS A 63 -2.16 11.03 0.09
CA LYS A 63 -1.86 10.95 1.52
C LYS A 63 -2.99 10.26 2.29
N HIS A 64 -4.24 10.53 1.95
CA HIS A 64 -5.38 9.80 2.52
C HIS A 64 -5.32 8.30 2.16
N GLU A 65 -5.11 7.95 0.89
CA GLU A 65 -5.14 6.56 0.44
C GLU A 65 -4.03 5.67 1.03
N SER A 66 -2.92 6.25 1.51
CA SER A 66 -1.90 5.47 2.22
C SER A 66 -2.30 5.11 3.65
N GLN A 67 -3.24 5.86 4.24
CA GLN A 67 -3.69 5.76 5.63
C GLN A 67 -5.19 5.46 5.77
N CYS A 68 -5.88 5.19 4.67
CA CYS A 68 -7.33 4.98 4.66
C CYS A 68 -7.69 3.70 5.43
N SER A 69 -8.60 3.79 6.40
CA SER A 69 -9.06 2.64 7.18
C SER A 69 -9.81 1.58 6.37
N PHE A 70 -10.32 1.95 5.19
CA PHE A 70 -11.00 1.04 4.26
C PHE A 70 -10.05 0.42 3.23
N ARG A 71 -8.74 0.68 3.35
CA ARG A 71 -7.74 0.05 2.50
C ARG A 71 -7.70 -1.46 2.79
N PRO A 72 -7.81 -2.33 1.78
CA PRO A 72 -7.63 -3.75 1.97
C PRO A 72 -6.14 -4.11 2.15
N TYR A 73 -5.90 -5.24 2.82
CA TYR A 73 -4.57 -5.77 3.11
C TYR A 73 -4.39 -7.13 2.44
N ASN A 74 -3.14 -7.48 2.11
CA ASN A 74 -2.80 -8.85 1.74
C ASN A 74 -2.77 -9.73 2.99
N CYS A 75 -3.08 -11.03 2.83
CA CYS A 75 -2.93 -12.00 3.90
C CYS A 75 -1.49 -11.97 4.46
N PRO A 76 -1.31 -11.82 5.78
CA PRO A 76 0.02 -11.72 6.40
C PRO A 76 0.68 -13.08 6.68
N TYR A 77 0.05 -14.20 6.31
CA TYR A 77 0.55 -15.53 6.64
C TYR A 77 1.89 -15.81 5.93
N ALA A 78 2.95 -15.96 6.73
CA ALA A 78 4.30 -16.22 6.23
C ALA A 78 4.43 -17.70 5.80
N GLY A 79 4.98 -17.93 4.61
CA GLY A 79 5.34 -19.28 4.14
C GLY A 79 4.37 -19.94 3.16
N SER A 80 3.30 -19.24 2.75
CA SER A 80 2.47 -19.66 1.62
C SER A 80 2.29 -18.51 0.64
N GLU A 81 2.21 -18.80 -0.66
CA GLU A 81 1.83 -17.86 -1.73
C GLU A 81 0.33 -17.51 -1.64
N CYS A 82 -0.14 -17.07 -0.47
CA CYS A 82 -1.53 -16.70 -0.26
C CYS A 82 -1.79 -15.33 -0.88
N THR A 83 -2.64 -15.30 -1.91
CA THR A 83 -2.99 -14.08 -2.65
C THR A 83 -4.30 -13.45 -2.16
N VAL A 84 -4.83 -13.87 -1.01
CA VAL A 84 -6.08 -13.34 -0.47
C VAL A 84 -5.86 -11.89 -0.02
N VAL A 85 -6.78 -11.03 -0.45
CA VAL A 85 -6.80 -9.60 -0.13
C VAL A 85 -8.18 -9.24 0.41
N GLY A 86 -8.23 -8.55 1.55
CA GLY A 86 -9.49 -8.22 2.20
C GLY A 86 -9.35 -7.16 3.29
N ASP A 87 -10.46 -6.83 3.92
CA ASP A 87 -10.45 -6.03 5.14
C ASP A 87 -10.00 -6.87 6.36
N ILE A 88 -9.78 -6.21 7.49
CA ILE A 88 -9.28 -6.88 8.71
C ILE A 88 -10.22 -8.01 9.16
N PRO A 89 -11.55 -7.80 9.27
CA PRO A 89 -12.47 -8.88 9.66
C PRO A 89 -12.41 -10.09 8.72
N SER A 90 -12.39 -9.88 7.40
CA SER A 90 -12.32 -10.96 6.42
C SER A 90 -11.00 -11.71 6.51
N LEU A 91 -9.87 -11.00 6.69
CA LEU A 91 -8.56 -11.63 6.84
C LEU A 91 -8.42 -12.42 8.14
N VAL A 92 -9.01 -11.95 9.23
CA VAL A 92 -9.03 -12.69 10.51
C VAL A 92 -9.80 -14.01 10.34
N ALA A 93 -10.95 -13.99 9.68
CA ALA A 93 -11.70 -15.20 9.37
C ALA A 93 -10.89 -16.15 8.47
N HIS A 94 -10.33 -15.63 7.37
CA HIS A 94 -9.48 -16.36 6.45
C HIS A 94 -8.28 -17.04 7.13
N LEU A 95 -7.56 -16.31 8.00
CA LEU A 95 -6.42 -16.87 8.74
C LEU A 95 -6.83 -18.05 9.63
N LYS A 96 -8.00 -17.96 10.28
CA LYS A 96 -8.54 -19.02 11.11
C LYS A 96 -8.99 -20.23 10.28
N ASP A 97 -9.70 -19.97 9.19
CA ASP A 97 -10.41 -21.02 8.44
C ASP A 97 -9.52 -21.69 7.39
N ASP A 98 -8.64 -20.97 6.72
CA ASP A 98 -7.78 -21.50 5.66
C ASP A 98 -6.37 -21.85 6.17
N HIS A 99 -5.79 -21.00 7.01
CA HIS A 99 -4.43 -21.20 7.54
C HIS A 99 -4.38 -21.89 8.91
N LYS A 100 -5.54 -22.12 9.54
CA LYS A 100 -5.68 -22.79 10.84
C LYS A 100 -4.78 -22.18 11.92
N VAL A 101 -4.62 -20.84 11.90
CA VAL A 101 -3.79 -20.16 12.90
C VAL A 101 -4.46 -20.12 14.26
N ASP A 102 -3.67 -20.23 15.31
CA ASP A 102 -4.15 -20.09 16.68
C ASP A 102 -4.43 -18.62 17.02
N MET A 103 -5.72 -18.32 17.24
CA MET A 103 -6.18 -16.98 17.58
C MET A 103 -6.05 -16.73 19.08
N HIS A 104 -5.37 -15.64 19.44
CA HIS A 104 -5.20 -15.22 20.83
C HIS A 104 -5.86 -13.86 21.05
N ASN A 105 -6.62 -13.72 22.13
CA ASN A 105 -7.23 -12.44 22.51
C ASN A 105 -6.30 -11.72 23.51
N GLY A 106 -5.47 -10.82 23.02
CA GLY A 106 -4.55 -10.03 23.85
C GLY A 106 -3.38 -9.48 23.05
N SER A 107 -2.65 -8.54 23.66
CA SER A 107 -1.43 -7.93 23.10
C SER A 107 -0.15 -8.62 23.60
N THR A 108 -0.27 -9.64 24.45
CA THR A 108 0.87 -10.38 25.01
C THR A 108 1.08 -11.68 24.24
N PHE A 109 2.14 -11.73 23.44
CA PHE A 109 2.55 -12.95 22.74
C PHE A 109 3.73 -13.58 23.47
N ASN A 110 3.46 -14.62 24.27
CA ASN A 110 4.50 -15.38 24.96
C ASN A 110 5.01 -16.49 24.03
N HIS A 111 6.03 -16.19 23.22
CA HIS A 111 6.67 -17.22 22.40
C HIS A 111 7.62 -18.05 23.27
N ARG A 112 7.18 -19.23 23.71
CA ARG A 112 8.04 -20.17 24.46
C ARG A 112 8.92 -20.92 23.47
N TYR A 113 10.17 -20.50 23.35
CA TYR A 113 11.20 -21.28 22.64
C TYR A 113 11.54 -22.52 23.48
N VAL A 114 11.08 -23.69 23.03
CA VAL A 114 11.49 -24.97 23.62
C VAL A 114 12.79 -25.38 22.93
N LYS A 115 13.91 -25.22 23.62
CA LYS A 115 15.19 -25.80 23.21
C LYS A 115 15.25 -27.26 23.67
N SER A 116 15.53 -28.17 22.75
CA SER A 116 15.63 -29.62 23.05
C SER A 116 16.79 -29.95 23.99
N ASN A 117 17.83 -29.11 24.03
CA ASN A 117 19.01 -29.30 24.84
C ASN A 117 19.17 -28.15 25.87
N PRO A 118 19.09 -28.44 27.18
CA PRO A 118 19.17 -27.42 28.25
C PRO A 118 20.49 -26.63 28.28
N HIS A 119 21.56 -27.19 27.72
CA HIS A 119 22.88 -26.57 27.68
C HIS A 119 23.06 -25.50 26.60
N GLU A 120 22.08 -25.31 25.70
CA GLU A 120 22.15 -24.32 24.63
C GLU A 120 21.56 -22.95 24.99
N VAL A 121 21.15 -22.76 26.25
CA VAL A 121 20.55 -21.51 26.72
C VAL A 121 21.61 -20.69 27.45
N GLU A 122 22.61 -20.20 26.73
CA GLU A 122 23.71 -19.45 27.37
C GLU A 122 23.36 -17.99 27.68
N ASN A 123 22.30 -17.40 27.14
CA ASN A 123 22.00 -15.97 27.33
C ASN A 123 20.50 -15.63 27.22
N ALA A 124 19.65 -16.25 28.05
CA ALA A 124 18.25 -15.83 28.13
C ALA A 124 18.12 -14.61 29.06
N THR A 125 18.36 -13.41 28.53
CA THR A 125 18.10 -12.15 29.23
C THR A 125 16.60 -11.87 29.18
N TRP A 126 15.86 -12.32 30.20
CA TRP A 126 14.46 -11.97 30.38
C TRP A 126 14.35 -10.52 30.88
N MET A 127 13.98 -9.60 30.00
CA MET A 127 13.51 -8.28 30.43
C MET A 127 12.00 -8.32 30.60
N LEU A 128 11.56 -8.23 31.85
CA LEU A 128 10.17 -7.94 32.22
C LEU A 128 9.96 -6.42 32.15
N THR A 129 9.02 -5.98 31.32
CA THR A 129 8.31 -4.70 31.51
C THR A 129 6.83 -5.00 31.60
#